data_AF-X0KUV5-F1
#
_entry.id   AF-X0KUV5-F1
#
_cell.length_a   1.000
_cell.length_b   1.000
_cell.length_c   1.000
_cell.angle_alpha   90.00
_cell.angle_beta   90.00
_cell.angle_gamma   90.00
#
_symmetry.space_group_name_H-M   'P 1'
#
loop_
_entity.id
_entity.type
_entity.pdbx_description
1 polymer ?
#
loop_
_entity_poly.entity_id
_entity_poly.type
_entity_poly.pdbx_seq_one_letter_code
_entity_poly.pdbx_strand_id
1 'polypeptide(L)'
;MAGEAKRDYPACIGYQSPWYKEYKYIEDHFSRLNIALTRGRGAVRVGVIHPIESFWLDYGPMDSSTAKCKFHEDMFSSVTSWLLHGLVDFDFISESLLPQQTSLDSIQSGSPFPVGQSRYDAVVVPNLQTIRRTTLERLKCFSQNGGAVIFAGDLPCMLDGSESSNLSLENNIRHIPLTEYHLLHSLERYKDVRIIGKDNGDVISAMLYQLREDGANSFLLICNTHRKRYFATEIGIKGLWVPTVLDTITGERKGALVSRRSNGWTWLDWHFEACGSILVELSPYTGQLTAPCTSQEIFRADWATVAHVGVDNVELSEPNVLLLDYASFSTDGKVWEAETEILRIDNIIRERFGLPLKGEAYRQPWAVSARQREPKAEIRLRYRVTSETAIRDAKIAAEFQDRTTILFDDKEVQMEDSG
;
A
#
# COMPACT_ATOMS: atom_id res chain seq x y z
N MET A 1 -32.18 -4.79 9.20
CA MET A 1 -30.90 -5.33 8.68
C MET A 1 -30.48 -6.55 9.50
N ALA A 2 -31.15 -7.69 9.34
CA ALA A 2 -30.88 -8.88 10.15
C ALA A 2 -29.79 -9.77 9.50
N GLY A 3 -28.53 -9.55 9.86
CA GLY A 3 -27.40 -10.38 9.41
C GLY A 3 -26.06 -9.71 9.70
N GLU A 4 -25.13 -10.45 10.34
CA GLU A 4 -23.80 -9.98 10.72
C GLU A 4 -23.00 -9.48 9.50
N ALA A 5 -22.99 -10.24 8.41
CA ALA A 5 -22.38 -9.86 7.13
C ALA A 5 -22.96 -8.60 6.44
N LYS A 6 -24.06 -8.02 6.92
CA LYS A 6 -24.55 -6.71 6.42
C LYS A 6 -23.96 -5.53 7.18
N ARG A 7 -23.32 -5.77 8.33
CA ARG A 7 -22.71 -4.76 9.20
C ARG A 7 -21.19 -4.92 9.29
N ASP A 8 -20.69 -6.14 9.13
CA ASP A 8 -19.27 -6.45 9.25
C ASP A 8 -18.64 -6.88 7.93
N TYR A 9 -17.61 -6.12 7.55
CA TYR A 9 -16.43 -6.43 6.74
C TYR A 9 -16.57 -7.23 5.42
N PRO A 10 -15.96 -6.76 4.31
CA PRO A 10 -15.16 -5.54 4.19
C PRO A 10 -16.02 -4.28 4.10
N ALA A 11 -15.41 -3.12 4.41
CA ALA A 11 -16.00 -1.83 4.12
C ALA A 11 -16.47 -1.80 2.65
N CYS A 12 -17.73 -1.44 2.43
CA CYS A 12 -18.29 -1.49 1.08
C CYS A 12 -17.64 -0.40 0.20
N ILE A 13 -17.11 -0.80 -0.95
CA ILE A 13 -16.72 0.11 -2.03
C ILE A 13 -17.98 0.32 -2.89
N GLY A 14 -18.96 1.04 -2.35
CA GLY A 14 -20.29 1.17 -2.94
C GLY A 14 -21.10 2.30 -2.31
N TYR A 15 -22.35 2.47 -2.75
CA TYR A 15 -23.23 3.57 -2.30
C TYR A 15 -23.55 3.56 -0.79
N GLN A 16 -23.24 2.45 -0.12
CA GLN A 16 -23.37 2.29 1.32
C GLN A 16 -22.25 3.00 2.11
N SER A 17 -21.13 3.31 1.47
CA SER A 17 -20.06 4.11 2.10
C SER A 17 -20.50 5.57 2.23
N PRO A 18 -20.34 6.24 3.39
CA PRO A 18 -20.80 7.62 3.55
C PRO A 18 -20.06 8.62 2.63
N TRP A 19 -18.92 8.23 2.06
CA TRP A 19 -18.09 9.05 1.16
C TRP A 19 -18.06 8.52 -0.28
N TYR A 20 -19.09 7.75 -0.70
CA TYR A 20 -19.13 7.15 -2.04
C TYR A 20 -19.24 8.18 -3.18
N LYS A 21 -19.81 9.36 -2.92
CA LYS A 21 -19.99 10.42 -3.93
C LYS A 21 -18.67 11.14 -4.22
N GLU A 22 -17.75 11.06 -3.27
CA GLU A 22 -16.44 11.68 -3.25
C GLU A 22 -15.39 10.77 -3.90
N TYR A 23 -15.73 9.50 -4.20
CA TYR A 23 -14.84 8.55 -4.87
C TYR A 23 -14.24 9.13 -6.14
N LYS A 24 -15.01 9.91 -6.92
CA LYS A 24 -14.53 10.53 -8.16
C LYS A 24 -13.23 11.31 -7.95
N TYR A 25 -13.07 12.01 -6.83
CA TYR A 25 -11.87 12.78 -6.54
C TYR A 25 -10.62 11.88 -6.46
N ILE A 26 -10.73 10.72 -5.83
CA ILE A 26 -9.63 9.76 -5.64
C ILE A 26 -9.44 8.88 -6.88
N GLU A 27 -10.54 8.42 -7.48
CA GLU A 27 -10.51 7.51 -8.64
C GLU A 27 -10.04 8.21 -9.91
N ASP A 28 -10.33 9.50 -10.09
CA ASP A 28 -9.76 10.28 -11.22
C ASP A 28 -8.22 10.34 -11.10
N HIS A 29 -7.69 10.49 -9.88
CA HIS A 29 -6.25 10.46 -9.61
C HIS A 29 -5.62 9.12 -9.98
N PHE A 30 -6.16 8.01 -9.49
CA PHE A 30 -5.63 6.68 -9.81
C PHE A 30 -5.83 6.31 -11.28
N SER A 31 -6.91 6.75 -11.92
CA SER A 31 -7.13 6.55 -13.36
C SER A 31 -6.08 7.26 -14.21
N ARG A 32 -5.73 8.51 -13.87
CA ARG A 32 -4.66 9.27 -14.57
C ARG A 32 -3.28 8.64 -14.34
N LEU A 33 -2.99 8.23 -13.10
CA LEU A 33 -1.76 7.47 -12.80
C LEU A 33 -1.70 6.19 -13.62
N ASN A 34 -2.78 5.41 -13.66
CA ASN A 34 -2.83 4.14 -14.40
C ASN A 34 -2.53 4.33 -15.89
N ILE A 35 -3.04 5.39 -16.52
CA ILE A 35 -2.71 5.70 -17.92
C ILE A 35 -1.20 5.93 -18.08
N ALA A 36 -0.57 6.72 -17.21
CA ALA A 36 0.88 6.97 -17.32
C ALA A 36 1.72 5.72 -17.00
N LEU A 37 1.29 4.93 -16.01
CA LEU A 37 2.06 3.81 -15.46
C LEU A 37 1.85 2.47 -16.17
N THR A 38 0.95 2.40 -17.16
CA THR A 38 0.76 1.20 -18.00
C THR A 38 1.34 1.34 -19.40
N ARG A 39 1.72 2.55 -19.81
CA ARG A 39 2.30 2.82 -21.13
C ARG A 39 3.74 2.34 -21.24
N GLY A 40 4.16 2.00 -22.46
CA GLY A 40 5.55 1.62 -22.72
C GLY A 40 6.05 0.48 -21.84
N ARG A 41 7.31 0.54 -21.40
CA ARG A 41 7.94 -0.48 -20.55
C ARG A 41 8.55 0.10 -19.28
N GLY A 42 8.64 -0.70 -18.22
CA GLY A 42 9.41 -0.32 -17.03
C GLY A 42 10.90 -0.16 -17.36
N ALA A 43 11.51 0.91 -16.85
CA ALA A 43 12.94 1.20 -16.99
C ALA A 43 13.70 0.60 -15.81
N VAL A 44 13.81 -0.74 -15.78
CA VAL A 44 14.45 -1.48 -14.71
C VAL A 44 15.79 -2.02 -15.20
N ARG A 45 16.88 -1.69 -14.49
CA ARG A 45 18.25 -2.01 -14.91
C ARG A 45 18.92 -3.10 -14.07
N VAL A 46 18.31 -3.48 -12.95
CA VAL A 46 18.86 -4.46 -12.01
C VAL A 46 17.92 -5.66 -11.91
N GLY A 47 18.45 -6.86 -12.09
CA GLY A 47 17.75 -8.10 -11.79
C GLY A 47 18.25 -8.67 -10.45
N VAL A 48 17.36 -9.23 -9.64
CA VAL A 48 17.71 -9.90 -8.37
C VAL A 48 17.26 -11.35 -8.43
N ILE A 49 18.16 -12.30 -8.21
CA ILE A 49 17.77 -13.72 -8.14
C ILE A 49 16.90 -13.93 -6.91
N HIS A 50 15.69 -14.47 -7.11
CA HIS A 50 14.74 -14.63 -6.02
C HIS A 50 15.16 -15.76 -5.07
N PRO A 51 15.25 -15.53 -3.74
CA PRO A 51 15.75 -16.53 -2.79
C PRO A 51 14.76 -17.64 -2.42
N ILE A 52 13.65 -17.80 -3.16
CA ILE A 52 12.52 -18.64 -2.73
C ILE A 52 12.90 -20.13 -2.63
N GLU A 53 13.79 -20.62 -3.50
CA GLU A 53 14.23 -22.01 -3.45
C GLU A 53 15.05 -22.31 -2.18
N SER A 54 15.81 -21.33 -1.67
CA SER A 54 16.52 -21.46 -0.39
C SER A 54 15.55 -21.50 0.79
N PHE A 55 14.50 -20.67 0.77
CA PHE A 55 13.44 -20.73 1.79
C PHE A 55 12.77 -22.11 1.82
N TRP A 56 12.43 -22.68 0.66
CA TRP A 56 11.78 -23.99 0.57
C TRP A 56 12.61 -25.14 1.13
N LEU A 57 13.94 -25.07 1.07
CA LEU A 57 14.80 -26.12 1.65
C LEU A 57 14.71 -26.17 3.18
N ASP A 58 14.53 -25.02 3.82
CA ASP A 58 14.44 -24.93 5.28
C ASP A 58 12.99 -24.97 5.80
N TYR A 59 11.99 -24.86 4.92
CA TYR A 59 10.58 -24.87 5.30
C TYR A 59 10.10 -26.27 5.71
N GLY A 60 9.70 -26.42 6.96
CA GLY A 60 9.35 -27.71 7.55
C GLY A 60 8.62 -27.58 8.91
N PRO A 61 8.69 -28.59 9.79
CA PRO A 61 8.10 -28.51 11.13
C PRO A 61 8.59 -27.29 11.91
N MET A 62 7.68 -26.63 12.64
CA MET A 62 7.96 -25.31 13.26
C MET A 62 9.09 -25.35 14.30
N ASP A 63 9.22 -26.45 15.03
CA ASP A 63 10.24 -26.64 16.08
C ASP A 63 11.69 -26.59 15.56
N SER A 64 11.90 -26.86 14.27
CA SER A 64 13.22 -26.98 13.63
C SER A 64 13.46 -25.95 12.51
N SER A 65 12.40 -25.40 11.92
CA SER A 65 12.49 -24.49 10.76
C SER A 65 12.29 -23.00 11.09
N THR A 66 11.66 -22.66 12.22
CA THR A 66 11.22 -21.27 12.50
C THR A 66 12.35 -20.25 12.42
N ALA A 67 13.51 -20.53 13.04
CA ALA A 67 14.63 -19.59 13.06
C ALA A 67 15.21 -19.35 11.67
N LYS A 68 15.33 -20.39 10.84
CA LYS A 68 15.85 -20.29 9.47
C LYS A 68 14.87 -19.59 8.53
N CYS A 69 13.58 -19.94 8.61
CA CYS A 69 12.53 -19.27 7.85
C CYS A 69 12.47 -17.78 8.19
N LYS A 70 12.57 -17.44 9.48
CA LYS A 70 12.64 -16.04 9.92
C LYS A 70 13.86 -15.33 9.35
N PHE A 71 15.04 -15.96 9.36
CA PHE A 71 16.24 -15.39 8.76
C PHE A 71 16.04 -15.11 7.26
N HIS A 72 15.54 -16.07 6.49
CA HIS A 72 15.27 -15.89 5.05
C HIS A 72 14.28 -14.76 4.78
N GLU A 73 13.20 -14.67 5.55
CA GLU A 73 12.20 -13.59 5.45
C GLU A 73 12.79 -12.22 5.80
N ASP A 74 13.51 -12.12 6.92
CA ASP A 74 14.16 -10.88 7.36
C ASP A 74 15.17 -10.40 6.30
N MET A 75 15.93 -11.32 5.68
CA MET A 75 16.88 -11.00 4.62
C MET A 75 16.19 -10.58 3.32
N PHE A 76 15.13 -11.27 2.90
CA PHE A 76 14.34 -10.93 1.72
C PHE A 76 13.71 -9.53 1.86
N SER A 77 13.09 -9.26 3.00
CA SER A 77 12.50 -7.97 3.34
C SER A 77 13.55 -6.86 3.38
N SER A 78 14.71 -7.12 3.99
CA SER A 78 15.80 -6.14 4.10
C SER A 78 16.37 -5.77 2.72
N VAL A 79 16.70 -6.75 1.87
CA VAL A 79 17.24 -6.49 0.53
C VAL A 79 16.24 -5.70 -0.32
N THR A 80 14.96 -6.08 -0.27
CA THR A 80 13.88 -5.37 -0.97
C THR A 80 13.79 -3.93 -0.51
N SER A 81 13.75 -3.72 0.81
CA SER A 81 13.69 -2.38 1.42
C SER A 81 14.90 -1.52 1.06
N TRP A 82 16.11 -2.06 1.16
CA TRP A 82 17.34 -1.34 0.84
C TRP A 82 17.37 -0.88 -0.62
N LEU A 83 17.03 -1.75 -1.56
CA LEU A 83 17.03 -1.41 -2.99
C LEU A 83 15.96 -0.36 -3.31
N LEU A 84 14.72 -0.58 -2.86
CA LEU A 84 13.60 0.33 -3.12
C LEU A 84 13.84 1.73 -2.53
N HIS A 85 14.20 1.81 -1.24
CA HIS A 85 14.47 3.09 -0.57
C HIS A 85 15.84 3.69 -0.90
N GLY A 86 16.74 2.88 -1.48
CA GLY A 86 17.99 3.33 -2.09
C GLY A 86 17.84 3.85 -3.52
N LEU A 87 16.60 3.92 -4.05
CA LEU A 87 16.26 4.35 -5.41
C LEU A 87 16.92 3.48 -6.50
N VAL A 88 16.97 2.17 -6.27
CA VAL A 88 17.34 1.16 -7.25
C VAL A 88 16.13 0.30 -7.57
N ASP A 89 15.45 0.61 -8.68
CA ASP A 89 14.39 -0.26 -9.20
C ASP A 89 15.00 -1.59 -9.65
N PHE A 90 14.31 -2.68 -9.33
CA PHE A 90 14.76 -4.02 -9.66
C PHE A 90 13.59 -4.97 -9.92
N ASP A 91 13.85 -6.02 -10.68
CA ASP A 91 12.91 -7.13 -10.89
C ASP A 91 13.47 -8.42 -10.28
N PHE A 92 12.59 -9.23 -9.68
CA PHE A 92 12.97 -10.58 -9.25
C PHE A 92 13.04 -11.54 -10.44
N ILE A 93 14.10 -12.34 -10.47
CA ILE A 93 14.33 -13.39 -11.46
C ILE A 93 14.07 -14.74 -10.78
N SER A 94 13.10 -15.49 -11.30
CA SER A 94 12.82 -16.86 -10.86
C SER A 94 13.79 -17.84 -11.53
N GLU A 95 14.55 -18.58 -10.72
CA GLU A 95 15.47 -19.60 -11.22
C GLU A 95 14.78 -20.69 -12.04
N SER A 96 13.55 -21.05 -11.65
CA SER A 96 12.75 -22.08 -12.35
C SER A 96 12.34 -21.68 -13.78
N LEU A 97 12.13 -20.38 -14.02
CA LEU A 97 11.70 -19.84 -15.31
C LEU A 97 12.88 -19.40 -16.18
N LEU A 98 14.01 -19.06 -15.56
CA LEU A 98 15.17 -18.48 -16.22
C LEU A 98 15.68 -19.31 -17.41
N PRO A 99 15.70 -20.66 -17.40
CA PRO A 99 16.15 -21.42 -18.54
C PRO A 99 15.32 -21.23 -19.81
N GLN A 100 14.01 -20.99 -19.65
CA GLN A 100 13.08 -20.75 -20.76
C GLN A 100 13.10 -19.29 -21.23
N GLN A 101 13.47 -18.38 -20.32
CA GLN A 101 13.50 -16.94 -20.57
C GLN A 101 14.86 -16.45 -21.11
N THR A 102 15.92 -17.25 -20.93
CA THR A 102 17.30 -16.89 -21.25
C THR A 102 18.04 -18.12 -21.77
N SER A 103 18.24 -18.21 -23.09
CA SER A 103 19.18 -19.18 -23.65
C SER A 103 20.62 -18.68 -23.47
N LEU A 104 21.61 -19.57 -23.39
CA LEU A 104 23.01 -19.16 -23.30
C LEU A 104 23.44 -18.33 -24.51
N ASP A 105 22.99 -18.70 -25.71
CA ASP A 105 23.30 -17.97 -26.95
C ASP A 105 22.70 -16.56 -27.01
N SER A 106 21.67 -16.28 -26.20
CA SER A 106 21.09 -14.93 -26.09
C SER A 106 21.96 -13.97 -25.26
N ILE A 107 22.91 -14.49 -24.49
CA ILE A 107 23.82 -13.71 -23.65
C ILE A 107 24.99 -13.24 -24.52
N GLN A 108 24.88 -12.01 -25.02
CA GLN A 108 25.86 -11.42 -25.94
C GLN A 108 26.87 -10.53 -25.21
N SER A 109 28.11 -10.49 -25.72
CA SER A 109 29.16 -9.61 -25.20
C SER A 109 28.74 -8.14 -25.24
N GLY A 110 28.95 -7.42 -24.13
CA GLY A 110 28.62 -6.00 -24.01
C GLY A 110 27.12 -5.66 -23.99
N SER A 111 26.24 -6.68 -23.96
CA SER A 111 24.79 -6.48 -23.90
C SER A 111 24.22 -6.75 -22.49
N PRO A 112 23.11 -6.12 -22.08
CA PRO A 112 22.46 -6.42 -20.81
C PRO A 112 21.96 -7.87 -20.74
N PHE A 113 21.85 -8.42 -19.53
CA PHE A 113 21.36 -9.78 -19.27
C PHE A 113 19.90 -9.92 -19.72
N PRO A 114 19.59 -10.79 -20.70
CA PRO A 114 18.23 -10.97 -21.16
C PRO A 114 17.45 -11.92 -20.25
N VAL A 115 16.22 -11.54 -19.88
CA VAL A 115 15.25 -12.43 -19.21
C VAL A 115 13.88 -12.17 -19.81
N GLY A 116 13.45 -13.03 -20.75
CA GLY A 116 12.24 -12.80 -21.52
C GLY A 116 12.31 -11.48 -22.30
N GLN A 117 11.39 -10.56 -22.01
CA GLN A 117 11.37 -9.23 -22.62
C GLN A 117 12.20 -8.18 -21.85
N SER A 118 12.67 -8.51 -20.65
CA SER A 118 13.47 -7.62 -19.80
C SER A 118 14.97 -7.74 -20.09
N ARG A 119 15.71 -6.68 -19.77
CA ARG A 119 17.15 -6.54 -20.02
C ARG A 119 17.78 -5.86 -18.81
N TYR A 120 18.74 -6.51 -18.15
CA TYR A 120 19.35 -6.01 -16.91
C TYR A 120 20.85 -5.75 -17.08
N ASP A 121 21.29 -4.55 -16.71
CA ASP A 121 22.71 -4.18 -16.76
C ASP A 121 23.53 -4.83 -15.64
N ALA A 122 22.86 -5.16 -14.53
CA ALA A 122 23.45 -5.87 -13.40
C ALA A 122 22.50 -6.94 -12.87
N VAL A 123 23.07 -8.06 -12.42
CA VAL A 123 22.33 -9.11 -11.71
C VAL A 123 22.92 -9.31 -10.32
N VAL A 124 22.06 -9.17 -9.31
CA VAL A 124 22.39 -9.40 -7.91
C VAL A 124 21.94 -10.81 -7.51
N VAL A 125 22.85 -11.55 -6.90
CA VAL A 125 22.59 -12.81 -6.22
C VAL A 125 22.64 -12.50 -4.72
N PRO A 126 21.48 -12.43 -4.02
CA PRO A 126 21.47 -12.19 -2.58
C PRO A 126 22.01 -13.43 -1.84
N ASN A 127 21.97 -13.43 -0.51
CA ASN A 127 22.41 -14.58 0.28
C ASN A 127 21.47 -15.79 0.01
N LEU A 128 21.91 -16.68 -0.87
CA LEU A 128 21.22 -17.90 -1.25
C LEU A 128 21.88 -19.09 -0.57
N GLN A 129 21.07 -20.01 -0.05
CA GLN A 129 21.55 -21.29 0.45
C GLN A 129 21.80 -22.27 -0.71
N THR A 130 20.91 -22.26 -1.71
CA THR A 130 21.06 -23.04 -2.94
C THR A 130 20.89 -22.18 -4.19
N ILE A 131 21.56 -22.57 -5.26
CA ILE A 131 21.38 -22.03 -6.61
C ILE A 131 21.24 -23.18 -7.61
N ARG A 132 20.44 -23.01 -8.66
CA ARG A 132 20.41 -23.98 -9.76
C ARG A 132 21.68 -23.92 -10.59
N ARG A 133 22.15 -25.06 -11.06
CA ARG A 133 23.27 -25.12 -12.02
C ARG A 133 22.99 -24.31 -13.28
N THR A 134 21.77 -24.40 -13.79
CA THR A 134 21.32 -23.66 -14.97
C THR A 134 21.37 -22.14 -14.76
N THR A 135 21.03 -21.65 -13.56
CA THR A 135 21.17 -20.23 -13.18
C THR A 135 22.64 -19.84 -13.13
N LEU A 136 23.45 -20.61 -12.41
CA LEU A 136 24.88 -20.33 -12.23
C LEU A 136 25.63 -20.27 -13.56
N GLU A 137 25.35 -21.20 -14.49
CA GLU A 137 25.94 -21.21 -15.84
C GLU A 137 25.63 -19.92 -16.62
N ARG A 138 24.40 -19.42 -16.54
CA ARG A 138 23.98 -18.18 -17.22
C ARG A 138 24.65 -16.95 -16.60
N LEU A 139 24.75 -16.90 -15.28
CA LEU A 139 25.43 -15.80 -14.59
C LEU A 139 26.92 -15.78 -14.92
N LYS A 140 27.58 -16.95 -14.95
CA LYS A 140 28.98 -17.07 -15.39
C LYS A 140 29.14 -16.60 -16.84
N CYS A 141 28.28 -17.07 -17.74
CA CYS A 141 28.28 -16.63 -19.14
C CYS A 141 28.10 -15.10 -19.27
N PHE A 142 27.19 -14.51 -18.50
CA PHE A 142 26.98 -13.06 -18.49
C PHE A 142 28.20 -12.29 -17.99
N SER A 143 28.80 -12.74 -16.88
CA SER A 143 30.03 -12.18 -16.34
C SER A 143 31.22 -12.27 -17.31
N GLN A 144 31.39 -13.41 -17.98
CA GLN A 144 32.44 -13.62 -19.00
C GLN A 144 32.26 -12.70 -20.22
N ASN A 145 31.02 -12.34 -20.52
CA ASN A 145 30.65 -11.42 -21.59
C ASN A 145 30.71 -9.93 -21.17
N GLY A 146 31.26 -9.62 -19.99
CA GLY A 146 31.44 -8.27 -19.47
C GLY A 146 30.25 -7.72 -18.67
N GLY A 147 29.24 -8.55 -18.42
CA GLY A 147 28.10 -8.23 -17.58
C GLY A 147 28.46 -8.10 -16.11
N ALA A 148 27.68 -7.33 -15.36
CA ALA A 148 27.89 -7.15 -13.93
C ALA A 148 27.10 -8.19 -13.11
N VAL A 149 27.81 -9.12 -12.47
CA VAL A 149 27.23 -10.07 -11.51
C VAL A 149 27.77 -9.77 -10.12
N ILE A 150 26.85 -9.64 -9.15
CA ILE A 150 27.16 -9.26 -7.76
C ILE A 150 26.60 -10.33 -6.84
N PHE A 151 27.46 -11.13 -6.23
CA PHE A 151 27.10 -12.01 -5.11
C PHE A 151 27.21 -11.20 -3.82
N ALA A 152 26.10 -11.09 -3.09
CA ALA A 152 26.01 -10.32 -1.87
C ALA A 152 25.70 -11.25 -0.68
N GLY A 153 26.64 -11.36 0.26
CA GLY A 153 26.56 -12.25 1.41
C GLY A 153 27.35 -13.53 1.20
N ASP A 154 26.93 -14.61 1.86
CA ASP A 154 27.58 -15.90 1.72
C ASP A 154 27.32 -16.50 0.32
N LEU A 155 28.27 -17.30 -0.16
CA LEU A 155 28.09 -18.03 -1.41
C LEU A 155 27.15 -19.23 -1.17
N PRO A 156 26.33 -19.61 -2.16
CA PRO A 156 25.51 -20.81 -2.08
C PRO A 156 26.35 -22.03 -1.68
N CYS A 157 25.96 -22.68 -0.59
CA CYS A 157 26.59 -23.92 -0.14
C CYS A 157 26.04 -25.15 -0.88
N MET A 158 24.88 -25.02 -1.54
CA MET A 158 24.24 -26.10 -2.29
C MET A 158 24.04 -25.75 -3.77
N LEU A 159 24.24 -26.74 -4.64
CA LEU A 159 23.94 -26.69 -6.07
C LEU A 159 22.81 -27.67 -6.38
N ASP A 160 21.71 -27.17 -6.93
CA ASP A 160 20.50 -27.97 -7.19
C ASP A 160 19.99 -28.71 -5.92
N GLY A 161 20.07 -28.07 -4.75
CA GLY A 161 19.68 -28.65 -3.45
C GLY A 161 20.60 -29.74 -2.90
N SER A 162 21.74 -30.02 -3.56
CA SER A 162 22.74 -30.97 -3.08
C SER A 162 23.98 -30.23 -2.56
N GLU A 163 24.65 -30.77 -1.54
CA GLU A 163 25.90 -30.19 -1.03
C GLU A 163 26.91 -29.97 -2.17
N SER A 164 27.36 -28.73 -2.32
CA SER A 164 28.39 -28.37 -3.27
C SER A 164 29.68 -28.11 -2.49
N SER A 165 30.69 -28.94 -2.71
CA SER A 165 31.90 -28.86 -1.87
C SER A 165 32.75 -27.62 -2.14
N ASN A 166 32.60 -26.93 -3.28
CA ASN A 166 33.42 -25.74 -3.63
C ASN A 166 32.80 -24.91 -4.77
N LEU A 167 31.89 -23.98 -4.49
CA LEU A 167 31.45 -22.99 -5.48
C LEU A 167 32.50 -21.86 -5.57
N SER A 168 33.34 -21.90 -6.60
CA SER A 168 34.30 -20.82 -6.87
C SER A 168 33.71 -19.75 -7.80
N LEU A 169 33.91 -18.49 -7.42
CA LEU A 169 33.60 -17.35 -8.27
C LEU A 169 34.76 -17.06 -9.22
N GLU A 170 34.43 -16.67 -10.44
CA GLU A 170 35.41 -16.17 -11.41
C GLU A 170 35.83 -14.74 -11.03
N ASN A 171 37.06 -14.33 -11.39
CA ASN A 171 37.61 -13.01 -11.02
C ASN A 171 36.74 -11.81 -11.43
N ASN A 172 35.89 -11.96 -12.44
CA ASN A 172 35.02 -10.90 -12.96
C ASN A 172 33.71 -10.74 -12.15
N ILE A 173 33.38 -11.72 -11.29
CA ILE A 173 32.21 -11.67 -10.43
C ILE A 173 32.57 -10.90 -9.16
N ARG A 174 31.73 -9.94 -8.79
CA ARG A 174 31.91 -9.18 -7.56
C ARG A 174 31.31 -9.94 -6.39
N HIS A 175 32.08 -10.07 -5.32
CA HIS A 175 31.62 -10.61 -4.04
C HIS A 175 31.67 -9.51 -2.98
N ILE A 176 30.54 -9.23 -2.35
CA ILE A 176 30.40 -8.15 -1.35
C ILE A 176 29.71 -8.66 -0.08
N PRO A 177 29.97 -8.04 1.09
CA PRO A 177 29.14 -8.25 2.27
C PRO A 177 27.68 -7.86 2.00
N LEU A 178 26.72 -8.64 2.50
CA LEU A 178 25.30 -8.29 2.39
C LEU A 178 24.92 -7.27 3.46
N THR A 179 25.06 -6.00 3.11
CA THR A 179 24.65 -4.85 3.91
C THR A 179 24.10 -3.78 2.98
N GLU A 180 23.24 -2.91 3.50
CA GLU A 180 22.67 -1.77 2.74
C GLU A 180 23.75 -0.96 2.02
N TYR A 181 24.80 -0.54 2.75
CA TYR A 181 25.89 0.27 2.20
C TYR A 181 26.57 -0.41 1.01
N HIS A 182 27.04 -1.65 1.18
CA HIS A 182 27.79 -2.35 0.13
C HIS A 182 26.91 -2.64 -1.09
N LEU A 183 25.65 -3.03 -0.87
CA LEU A 183 24.70 -3.30 -1.93
C LEU A 183 24.44 -2.04 -2.76
N LEU A 184 24.04 -0.94 -2.11
CA LEU A 184 23.74 0.33 -2.80
C LEU A 184 24.97 0.95 -3.45
N HIS A 185 26.13 0.90 -2.80
CA HIS A 185 27.38 1.39 -3.37
C HIS A 185 27.77 0.62 -4.64
N SER A 186 27.60 -0.71 -4.64
CA SER A 186 27.89 -1.54 -5.82
C SER A 186 26.96 -1.24 -7.01
N LEU A 187 25.78 -0.70 -6.73
CA LEU A 187 24.72 -0.41 -7.71
C LEU A 187 24.60 1.06 -8.10
N GLU A 188 25.41 1.96 -7.55
CA GLU A 188 25.28 3.42 -7.72
C GLU A 188 25.28 3.86 -9.19
N ARG A 189 26.02 3.17 -10.07
CA ARG A 189 26.06 3.49 -11.51
C ARG A 189 24.80 3.08 -12.29
N TYR A 190 23.97 2.22 -11.70
CA TYR A 190 22.74 1.71 -12.31
C TYR A 190 21.51 2.52 -11.90
N LYS A 191 21.64 3.50 -10.98
CA LYS A 191 20.56 4.42 -10.63
C LYS A 191 20.22 5.35 -11.79
N ASP A 192 18.93 5.55 -12.02
CA ASP A 192 18.39 6.51 -12.96
C ASP A 192 17.76 7.73 -12.27
N VAL A 193 17.50 7.61 -10.96
CA VAL A 193 16.95 8.67 -10.12
C VAL A 193 17.80 8.85 -8.87
N ARG A 194 17.99 10.10 -8.46
CA ARG A 194 18.62 10.52 -7.20
C ARG A 194 17.74 11.55 -6.53
N ILE A 195 17.62 11.50 -5.21
CA ILE A 195 16.87 12.48 -4.44
C ILE A 195 17.72 12.91 -3.26
N ILE A 196 17.91 14.22 -3.12
CA ILE A 196 18.71 14.84 -2.07
C ILE A 196 17.80 15.78 -1.27
N GLY A 197 17.82 15.68 0.06
CA GLY A 197 17.11 16.64 0.92
C GLY A 197 17.79 18.00 0.92
N LYS A 198 17.03 19.08 0.75
CA LYS A 198 17.57 20.45 0.72
C LYS A 198 17.90 21.02 2.10
N ASP A 199 17.27 20.50 3.14
CA ASP A 199 17.45 21.04 4.50
C ASP A 199 18.89 20.81 4.99
N ASN A 200 19.43 19.59 4.80
CA ASN A 200 20.78 19.21 5.27
C ASN A 200 21.62 18.42 4.25
N GLY A 201 21.13 18.16 3.04
CA GLY A 201 21.82 17.28 2.07
C GLY A 201 21.64 15.79 2.32
N ASP A 202 20.79 15.40 3.28
CA ASP A 202 20.60 14.01 3.68
C ASP A 202 19.97 13.15 2.58
N VAL A 203 20.33 11.87 2.58
CA VAL A 203 19.64 10.84 1.80
C VAL A 203 18.27 10.58 2.42
N ILE A 204 17.22 10.66 1.61
CA ILE A 204 15.85 10.45 2.07
C ILE A 204 15.45 9.00 1.78
N SER A 205 15.45 8.16 2.81
CA SER A 205 15.03 6.74 2.74
C SER A 205 13.50 6.55 2.82
N ALA A 206 12.73 7.59 2.50
CA ALA A 206 11.27 7.59 2.51
C ALA A 206 10.67 7.84 1.12
N MET A 207 11.46 7.66 0.07
CA MET A 207 11.01 7.83 -1.31
C MET A 207 10.96 6.47 -2.00
N LEU A 208 9.95 6.30 -2.85
CA LEU A 208 9.89 5.25 -3.85
C LEU A 208 9.67 5.90 -5.21
N TYR A 209 10.10 5.24 -6.27
CA TYR A 209 9.83 5.70 -7.62
C TYR A 209 9.45 4.56 -8.54
N GLN A 210 8.93 4.92 -9.71
CA GLN A 210 8.79 4.04 -10.84
C GLN A 210 9.08 4.85 -12.10
N LEU A 211 9.98 4.36 -12.95
CA LEU A 211 10.30 4.96 -14.23
C LEU A 211 9.80 4.07 -15.39
N ARG A 212 9.16 4.68 -16.38
CA ARG A 212 8.70 4.02 -17.59
C ARG A 212 9.18 4.75 -18.83
N GLU A 213 9.57 3.99 -19.85
CA GLU A 213 9.93 4.50 -21.17
C GLU A 213 8.79 4.27 -22.16
N ASP A 214 8.36 5.32 -22.83
CA ASP A 214 7.30 5.32 -23.85
C ASP A 214 7.77 6.07 -25.11
N GLY A 215 8.41 5.33 -26.03
CA GLY A 215 9.00 5.89 -27.24
C GLY A 215 10.17 6.83 -26.91
N ALA A 216 10.05 8.10 -27.29
CA ALA A 216 11.06 9.12 -26.98
C ALA A 216 10.87 9.75 -25.58
N ASN A 217 9.68 9.62 -24.99
CA ASN A 217 9.36 10.18 -23.69
C ASN A 217 9.51 9.12 -22.59
N SER A 218 9.62 9.58 -21.35
CA SER A 218 9.52 8.72 -20.16
C SER A 218 8.53 9.29 -19.15
N PHE A 219 7.97 8.42 -18.30
CA PHE A 219 7.10 8.80 -17.19
C PHE A 219 7.75 8.38 -15.88
N LEU A 220 7.90 9.34 -14.97
CA LEU A 220 8.50 9.14 -13.66
C LEU A 220 7.45 9.45 -12.59
N LEU A 221 7.09 8.45 -11.80
CA LEU A 221 6.36 8.63 -10.55
C LEU A 221 7.36 8.59 -9.38
N ILE A 222 7.25 9.53 -8.45
CA ILE A 222 7.94 9.45 -7.16
C ILE A 222 6.90 9.69 -6.06
N CYS A 223 6.96 8.90 -4.97
CA CYS A 223 6.10 9.09 -3.81
C CYS A 223 6.90 9.13 -2.50
N ASN A 224 6.46 10.01 -1.61
CA ASN A 224 6.89 10.06 -0.22
C ASN A 224 6.08 9.07 0.60
N THR A 225 6.71 8.01 1.09
CA THR A 225 6.07 6.98 1.91
C THR A 225 5.90 7.39 3.37
N HIS A 226 6.50 8.52 3.79
CA HIS A 226 6.37 9.00 5.15
C HIS A 226 5.00 9.65 5.40
N ARG A 227 4.26 9.12 6.39
CA ARG A 227 2.88 9.53 6.67
C ARG A 227 2.70 10.91 7.30
N LYS A 228 3.76 11.48 7.85
CA LYS A 228 3.70 12.72 8.66
C LYS A 228 4.74 13.79 8.31
N ARG A 229 5.73 13.47 7.48
CA ARG A 229 6.87 14.36 7.23
C ARG A 229 6.82 14.74 5.77
N TYR A 230 6.97 16.04 5.53
CA TYR A 230 7.27 16.58 4.22
C TYR A 230 8.79 16.62 4.01
N PHE A 231 9.21 16.78 2.76
CA PHE A 231 10.61 16.90 2.37
C PHE A 231 10.78 17.93 1.25
N ALA A 232 11.62 18.94 1.48
CA ALA A 232 12.13 19.77 0.39
C ALA A 232 13.29 19.04 -0.28
N THR A 233 13.22 18.84 -1.61
CA THR A 233 14.15 17.96 -2.33
C THR A 233 14.71 18.56 -3.60
N GLU A 234 15.87 18.06 -4.01
CA GLU A 234 16.38 18.17 -5.38
C GLU A 234 16.39 16.76 -5.99
N ILE A 235 15.64 16.57 -7.08
CA ILE A 235 15.48 15.29 -7.78
C ILE A 235 16.37 15.32 -9.02
N GLY A 236 17.35 14.42 -9.08
CA GLY A 236 18.19 14.18 -10.24
C GLY A 236 17.67 13.01 -11.07
N ILE A 237 17.49 13.23 -12.37
CA ILE A 237 17.03 12.24 -13.34
C ILE A 237 18.13 12.06 -14.38
N LYS A 238 18.56 10.81 -14.60
CA LYS A 238 19.63 10.50 -15.54
C LYS A 238 19.16 10.77 -16.98
N GLY A 239 19.94 11.53 -17.73
CA GLY A 239 19.62 12.03 -19.07
C GLY A 239 19.36 13.53 -19.10
N LEU A 240 19.17 14.06 -20.31
CA LEU A 240 18.85 15.46 -20.57
C LEU A 240 17.37 15.57 -20.93
N TRP A 241 16.57 16.08 -20.00
CA TRP A 241 15.12 16.06 -20.06
C TRP A 241 14.51 17.46 -19.98
N VAL A 242 13.28 17.56 -20.47
CA VAL A 242 12.35 18.67 -20.26
C VAL A 242 11.18 18.10 -19.47
N PRO A 243 11.18 18.27 -18.14
CA PRO A 243 10.15 17.69 -17.27
C PRO A 243 8.84 18.50 -17.32
N THR A 244 7.72 17.79 -17.43
CA THR A 244 6.36 18.32 -17.30
C THR A 244 5.65 17.57 -16.17
N VAL A 245 5.28 18.27 -15.11
CA VAL A 245 4.45 17.73 -14.04
C VAL A 245 3.04 17.51 -14.57
N LEU A 246 2.54 16.31 -14.35
CA LEU A 246 1.16 15.92 -14.64
C LEU A 246 0.41 15.90 -13.31
N ASP A 247 -0.39 16.94 -13.06
CA ASP A 247 -1.22 17.00 -11.85
C ASP A 247 -2.34 15.98 -11.97
N THR A 248 -2.28 14.94 -11.15
CA THR A 248 -3.21 13.82 -11.18
C THR A 248 -4.52 14.13 -10.48
N ILE A 249 -4.61 15.19 -9.68
CA ILE A 249 -5.86 15.63 -9.05
C ILE A 249 -6.66 16.49 -10.04
N THR A 250 -6.01 17.51 -10.62
CA THR A 250 -6.68 18.47 -11.52
C THR A 250 -6.70 18.03 -12.99
N GLY A 251 -5.73 17.22 -13.41
CA GLY A 251 -5.50 16.86 -14.81
C GLY A 251 -4.66 17.89 -15.58
N GLU A 252 -4.18 18.94 -14.93
CA GLU A 252 -3.36 19.98 -15.56
C GLU A 252 -1.93 19.51 -15.84
N ARG A 253 -1.30 20.13 -16.85
CA ARG A 253 0.10 19.89 -17.21
C ARG A 253 0.89 21.17 -16.98
N LYS A 254 1.96 21.09 -16.18
CA LYS A 254 2.78 22.25 -15.79
C LYS A 254 4.25 21.94 -16.03
N GLY A 255 4.97 22.82 -16.73
CA GLY A 255 6.41 22.66 -16.89
C GLY A 255 7.12 22.71 -15.54
N ALA A 256 7.94 21.71 -15.22
CA ALA A 256 8.68 21.67 -13.97
C ALA A 256 9.90 22.58 -14.04
N LEU A 257 10.23 23.25 -12.94
CA LEU A 257 11.42 24.10 -12.86
C LEU A 257 12.68 23.23 -12.77
N VAL A 258 13.50 23.26 -13.81
CA VAL A 258 14.81 22.58 -13.83
C VAL A 258 15.84 23.46 -13.12
N SER A 259 16.40 22.97 -12.02
CA SER A 259 17.43 23.66 -11.24
C SER A 259 18.77 23.69 -11.99
N ARG A 260 19.18 22.57 -12.58
CA ARG A 260 20.42 22.44 -13.36
C ARG A 260 20.42 21.23 -14.28
N ARG A 261 21.26 21.27 -15.31
CA ARG A 261 21.63 20.10 -16.12
C ARG A 261 23.15 19.97 -16.11
N SER A 262 23.68 18.87 -15.60
CA SER A 262 25.12 18.65 -15.46
C SER A 262 25.47 17.16 -15.44
N ASN A 263 26.62 16.79 -16.00
CA ASN A 263 27.16 15.43 -15.97
C ASN A 263 26.19 14.33 -16.46
N GLY A 264 25.33 14.67 -17.44
CA GLY A 264 24.32 13.74 -17.95
C GLY A 264 23.11 13.54 -17.04
N TRP A 265 22.83 14.47 -16.12
CA TRP A 265 21.65 14.49 -15.26
C TRP A 265 20.85 15.78 -15.44
N THR A 266 19.53 15.67 -15.32
CA THR A 266 18.58 16.79 -15.22
C THR A 266 18.07 16.86 -13.79
N TRP A 267 18.23 18.01 -13.15
CA TRP A 267 17.83 18.21 -11.75
C TRP A 267 16.64 19.16 -11.67
N LEU A 268 15.66 18.82 -10.85
CA LEU A 268 14.49 19.66 -10.58
C LEU A 268 14.20 19.74 -9.09
N ASP A 269 13.66 20.87 -8.68
CA ASP A 269 13.28 21.10 -7.30
C ASP A 269 11.84 20.66 -7.05
N TRP A 270 11.62 19.94 -5.95
CA TRP A 270 10.28 19.53 -5.55
C TRP A 270 10.11 19.42 -4.04
N HIS A 271 8.96 19.85 -3.56
CA HIS A 271 8.54 19.71 -2.18
C HIS A 271 7.51 18.58 -2.08
N PHE A 272 7.87 17.49 -1.42
CA PHE A 272 6.93 16.41 -1.15
C PHE A 272 6.21 16.67 0.16
N GLU A 273 4.88 16.77 0.12
CA GLU A 273 4.06 16.63 1.32
C GLU A 273 4.13 15.21 1.89
N ALA A 274 3.69 15.04 3.13
CA ALA A 274 3.48 13.72 3.71
C ALA A 274 2.49 12.90 2.85
N CYS A 275 2.82 11.65 2.52
CA CYS A 275 2.09 10.83 1.54
C CYS A 275 1.97 11.44 0.13
N GLY A 276 2.69 12.52 -0.17
CA GLY A 276 2.62 13.20 -1.45
C GLY A 276 3.32 12.43 -2.55
N SER A 277 2.91 12.67 -3.81
CA SER A 277 3.57 12.11 -4.99
C SER A 277 3.69 13.15 -6.09
N ILE A 278 4.57 12.88 -7.05
CA ILE A 278 4.72 13.65 -8.29
C ILE A 278 4.74 12.68 -9.46
N LEU A 279 3.94 12.98 -10.49
CA LEU A 279 4.03 12.33 -11.79
C LEU A 279 4.64 13.32 -12.79
N VAL A 280 5.71 12.90 -13.46
CA VAL A 280 6.47 13.73 -14.40
C VAL A 280 6.58 13.03 -15.74
N GLU A 281 6.17 13.70 -16.80
CA GLU A 281 6.54 13.33 -18.17
C GLU A 281 7.89 13.96 -18.52
N LEU A 282 8.79 13.17 -19.08
CA LEU A 282 10.16 13.52 -19.42
C LEU A 282 10.31 13.47 -20.94
N SER A 283 10.34 14.64 -21.58
CA SER A 283 10.64 14.73 -23.01
C SER A 283 12.13 15.02 -23.24
N PRO A 284 12.76 14.48 -24.30
CA PRO A 284 14.18 14.73 -24.57
C PRO A 284 14.48 16.22 -24.75
N TYR A 285 15.59 16.68 -24.16
CA TYR A 285 16.04 18.05 -24.34
C TYR A 285 16.77 18.22 -25.68
N THR A 286 16.23 19.05 -26.58
CA THR A 286 16.77 19.30 -27.93
C THR A 286 17.55 20.61 -28.06
N GLY A 287 17.96 21.23 -26.94
CA GLY A 287 18.75 22.47 -26.96
C GLY A 287 17.93 23.76 -27.00
N GLN A 288 16.61 23.67 -27.18
CA GLN A 288 15.68 24.78 -27.07
C GLN A 288 14.49 24.35 -26.21
N LEU A 289 14.26 25.01 -25.08
CA LEU A 289 12.92 25.11 -24.47
C LEU A 289 12.83 26.25 -23.46
N THR A 290 11.96 27.19 -23.79
CA THR A 290 11.46 28.33 -22.99
C THR A 290 9.97 28.08 -22.68
N ALA A 291 9.60 26.85 -22.29
CA ALA A 291 8.26 26.67 -21.77
C ALA A 291 8.15 27.46 -20.44
N PRO A 292 7.05 28.21 -20.21
CA PRO A 292 6.84 28.84 -18.92
C PRO A 292 6.80 27.74 -17.85
N CYS A 293 7.83 27.72 -17.00
CA CYS A 293 7.87 26.87 -15.83
C CYS A 293 7.11 27.59 -14.72
N THR A 294 6.41 26.82 -13.89
CA THR A 294 5.73 27.36 -12.72
C THR A 294 6.39 26.77 -11.49
N SER A 295 6.75 27.62 -10.52
CA SER A 295 7.17 27.13 -9.21
C SER A 295 6.03 26.35 -8.58
N GLN A 296 6.37 25.25 -7.91
CA GLN A 296 5.38 24.52 -7.13
C GLN A 296 4.77 25.45 -6.06
N GLU A 297 3.44 25.39 -5.92
CA GLU A 297 2.76 25.99 -4.78
C GLU A 297 3.01 25.10 -3.55
N ILE A 298 3.70 25.63 -2.55
CA ILE A 298 3.96 24.95 -1.28
C ILE A 298 2.98 25.49 -0.26
N PHE A 299 2.05 24.65 0.19
CA PHE A 299 1.07 25.01 1.22
C PHE A 299 1.76 25.04 2.59
N ARG A 300 2.38 26.16 2.92
CA ARG A 300 2.90 26.37 4.28
C ARG A 300 1.74 26.63 5.23
N ALA A 301 1.84 26.09 6.45
CA ALA A 301 0.89 26.29 7.53
C ALA A 301 0.83 27.74 8.09
N ASP A 302 1.41 28.71 7.38
CA ASP A 302 1.29 30.13 7.69
C ASP A 302 -0.07 30.61 7.20
N TRP A 303 -1.12 30.19 7.90
CA TRP A 303 -2.48 30.64 7.63
C TRP A 303 -2.61 32.10 8.01
N ALA A 304 -2.75 32.98 7.03
CA ALA A 304 -3.26 34.32 7.28
C ALA A 304 -4.77 34.20 7.52
N THR A 305 -5.25 34.61 8.70
CA THR A 305 -6.68 34.76 8.91
C THR A 305 -7.18 35.89 8.01
N VAL A 306 -7.80 35.53 6.89
CA VAL A 306 -8.31 36.51 5.90
C VAL A 306 -9.67 37.07 6.29
N ALA A 307 -10.45 36.32 7.07
CA ALA A 307 -11.72 36.74 7.63
C ALA A 307 -12.07 35.85 8.83
N HIS A 308 -12.78 36.44 9.80
CA HIS A 308 -13.54 35.66 10.77
C HIS A 308 -14.93 35.44 10.18
N VAL A 309 -15.28 34.20 9.90
CA VAL A 309 -16.65 33.82 9.55
C VAL A 309 -17.46 33.70 10.84
N GLY A 310 -18.50 34.53 10.94
CA GLY A 310 -19.57 34.33 11.91
C GLY A 310 -20.53 33.27 11.39
N VAL A 311 -21.09 32.48 12.29
CA VAL A 311 -22.18 31.58 11.95
C VAL A 311 -23.47 32.38 12.07
N ASP A 312 -24.03 32.82 10.94
CA ASP A 312 -25.29 33.59 10.92
C ASP A 312 -26.47 32.72 11.36
N ASN A 313 -26.54 31.50 10.83
CA ASN A 313 -27.56 30.51 11.16
C ASN A 313 -26.99 29.10 10.99
N VAL A 314 -27.48 28.15 11.80
CA VAL A 314 -27.22 26.73 11.64
C VAL A 314 -28.54 26.05 11.38
N GLU A 315 -28.67 25.44 10.20
CA GLU A 315 -29.78 24.56 9.88
C GLU A 315 -29.24 23.15 9.72
N LEU A 316 -29.99 22.17 10.24
CA LEU A 316 -29.63 20.79 10.07
C LEU A 316 -29.97 20.36 8.64
N SER A 317 -29.03 19.75 7.94
CA SER A 317 -29.28 19.17 6.61
C SER A 317 -30.20 17.94 6.67
N GLU A 318 -30.36 17.36 7.85
CA GLU A 318 -31.23 16.23 8.16
C GLU A 318 -31.67 16.28 9.64
N PRO A 319 -32.76 15.61 10.05
CA PRO A 319 -33.14 15.56 11.45
C PRO A 319 -32.02 15.03 12.35
N ASN A 320 -31.87 15.59 13.55
CA ASN A 320 -30.94 15.05 14.54
C ASN A 320 -31.31 13.60 14.90
N VAL A 321 -30.32 12.72 14.90
CA VAL A 321 -30.46 11.31 15.28
C VAL A 321 -29.76 11.10 16.62
N LEU A 322 -30.50 10.60 17.61
CA LEU A 322 -29.93 10.11 18.87
C LEU A 322 -29.68 8.60 18.76
N LEU A 323 -28.41 8.19 18.81
CA LEU A 323 -28.05 6.78 18.82
C LEU A 323 -28.39 6.14 20.17
N LEU A 324 -29.15 5.04 20.12
CA LEU A 324 -29.59 4.27 21.28
C LEU A 324 -28.60 3.14 21.58
N ASP A 325 -27.32 3.49 21.74
CA ASP A 325 -26.22 2.52 21.85
C ASP A 325 -26.02 1.98 23.27
N TYR A 326 -26.61 2.63 24.29
CA TYR A 326 -26.48 2.24 25.69
C TYR A 326 -27.87 2.06 26.31
N ALA A 327 -28.06 0.94 26.99
CA ALA A 327 -29.32 0.63 27.66
C ALA A 327 -29.08 -0.10 28.98
N SER A 328 -29.94 0.15 29.96
CA SER A 328 -30.20 -0.86 30.99
C SER A 328 -31.10 -1.94 30.39
N PHE A 329 -30.97 -3.19 30.84
CA PHE A 329 -31.75 -4.29 30.29
C PHE A 329 -32.32 -5.22 31.37
N SER A 330 -33.38 -5.93 31.03
CA SER A 330 -33.99 -6.99 31.84
C SER A 330 -34.43 -8.14 30.93
N THR A 331 -34.34 -9.37 31.43
CA THR A 331 -34.73 -10.60 30.74
C THR A 331 -35.86 -11.28 31.50
N ASP A 332 -36.98 -11.57 30.85
CA ASP A 332 -38.15 -12.28 31.41
C ASP A 332 -38.67 -11.68 32.74
N GLY A 333 -38.69 -10.35 32.84
CA GLY A 333 -39.18 -9.63 34.03
C GLY A 333 -38.26 -9.68 35.26
N LYS A 334 -36.99 -10.09 35.10
CA LYS A 334 -35.97 -10.03 36.15
C LYS A 334 -35.60 -8.60 36.52
N VAL A 335 -34.82 -8.46 37.59
CA VAL A 335 -34.27 -7.17 38.04
C VAL A 335 -33.48 -6.50 36.91
N TRP A 336 -33.64 -5.18 36.78
CA TRP A 336 -32.89 -4.39 35.81
C TRP A 336 -31.39 -4.45 36.10
N GLU A 337 -30.62 -4.66 35.03
CA GLU A 337 -29.17 -4.64 35.06
C GLU A 337 -28.62 -3.27 34.68
N ALA A 338 -27.37 -3.03 35.07
CA ALA A 338 -26.69 -1.77 34.83
C ALA A 338 -26.63 -1.43 33.33
N GLU A 339 -26.61 -0.13 33.04
CA GLU A 339 -26.46 0.36 31.68
C GLU A 339 -25.14 -0.10 31.06
N THR A 340 -25.21 -0.61 29.83
CA THR A 340 -24.03 -0.95 29.05
C THR A 340 -24.32 -0.85 27.56
N GLU A 341 -23.28 -1.02 26.75
CA GLU A 341 -23.37 -0.92 25.30
C GLU A 341 -24.22 -2.06 24.71
N ILE A 342 -25.08 -1.76 23.74
CA ILE A 342 -26.15 -2.65 23.26
C ILE A 342 -25.63 -3.94 22.61
N LEU A 343 -24.49 -3.91 21.93
CA LEU A 343 -23.84 -5.11 21.38
C LEU A 343 -23.28 -6.00 22.50
N ARG A 344 -22.81 -5.41 23.59
CA ARG A 344 -22.44 -6.17 24.80
C ARG A 344 -23.66 -6.81 25.45
N ILE A 345 -24.79 -6.12 25.52
CA ILE A 345 -26.06 -6.68 26.01
C ILE A 345 -26.45 -7.93 25.19
N ASP A 346 -26.34 -7.86 23.85
CA ASP A 346 -26.61 -9.00 22.94
C ASP A 346 -25.76 -10.24 23.32
N ASN A 347 -24.46 -10.06 23.53
CA ASN A 347 -23.58 -11.17 23.94
C ASN A 347 -23.88 -11.69 25.36
N ILE A 348 -24.17 -10.82 26.33
CA ILE A 348 -24.57 -11.24 27.68
C ILE A 348 -25.83 -12.11 27.63
N ILE A 349 -26.83 -11.72 26.85
CA ILE A 349 -28.07 -12.48 26.70
C ILE A 349 -27.78 -13.81 25.97
N ARG A 350 -26.96 -13.81 24.92
CA ARG A 350 -26.59 -15.02 24.18
C ARG A 350 -25.93 -16.06 25.07
N GLU A 351 -24.96 -15.67 25.90
CA GLU A 351 -24.31 -16.57 26.85
C GLU A 351 -25.32 -17.25 27.78
N ARG A 352 -26.27 -16.48 28.32
CA ARG A 352 -27.32 -17.01 29.23
C ARG A 352 -28.17 -18.10 28.60
N PHE A 353 -28.43 -18.00 27.29
CA PHE A 353 -29.26 -18.94 26.55
C PHE A 353 -28.45 -19.98 25.76
N GLY A 354 -27.13 -20.05 25.99
CA GLY A 354 -26.22 -20.96 25.29
C GLY A 354 -26.25 -20.74 23.77
N LEU A 355 -26.43 -19.49 23.34
CA LEU A 355 -26.40 -19.10 21.94
C LEU A 355 -24.98 -18.69 21.53
N PRO A 356 -24.57 -18.92 20.28
CA PRO A 356 -23.29 -18.41 19.76
C PRO A 356 -23.19 -16.90 19.91
N LEU A 357 -21.99 -16.45 20.30
CA LEU A 357 -21.68 -15.04 20.44
C LEU A 357 -21.69 -14.34 19.08
N LYS A 358 -21.96 -13.04 19.11
CA LYS A 358 -21.72 -12.17 17.96
C LYS A 358 -20.21 -12.01 17.76
N GLY A 359 -19.74 -12.15 16.52
CA GLY A 359 -18.33 -12.21 16.12
C GLY A 359 -17.83 -13.60 15.75
N GLU A 360 -18.55 -14.68 16.08
CA GLU A 360 -18.13 -16.08 15.84
C GLU A 360 -18.67 -16.64 14.50
N ALA A 361 -18.70 -15.83 13.44
CA ALA A 361 -19.18 -16.21 12.10
C ALA A 361 -20.61 -16.78 12.11
N TYR A 362 -21.57 -15.97 12.58
CA TYR A 362 -22.95 -16.40 12.77
C TYR A 362 -23.63 -16.72 11.43
N ARG A 363 -24.38 -17.83 11.40
CA ARG A 363 -25.18 -18.21 10.21
C ARG A 363 -26.22 -17.13 9.94
N GLN A 364 -26.32 -16.72 8.68
CA GLN A 364 -27.31 -15.72 8.27
C GLN A 364 -28.73 -16.16 8.64
N PRO A 365 -29.63 -15.26 9.05
CA PRO A 365 -30.97 -15.64 9.53
C PRO A 365 -31.81 -16.44 8.52
N TRP A 366 -31.57 -16.28 7.21
CA TRP A 366 -32.21 -17.06 6.14
C TRP A 366 -31.70 -18.51 6.04
N ALA A 367 -30.51 -18.81 6.58
CA ALA A 367 -29.94 -20.16 6.63
C ALA A 367 -30.41 -20.95 7.86
N VAL A 368 -31.24 -20.35 8.71
CA VAL A 368 -31.73 -20.92 9.97
C VAL A 368 -33.24 -21.18 9.86
N SER A 369 -33.67 -22.40 10.20
CA SER A 369 -35.08 -22.79 10.12
C SER A 369 -35.98 -21.90 10.99
N ALA A 370 -37.27 -21.78 10.63
CA ALA A 370 -38.22 -20.98 11.41
C ALA A 370 -38.29 -21.42 12.89
N ARG A 371 -38.24 -22.74 13.15
CA ARG A 371 -38.23 -23.31 14.50
C ARG A 371 -37.01 -22.87 15.32
N GLN A 372 -35.84 -22.79 14.69
CA GLN A 372 -34.61 -22.32 15.36
C GLN A 372 -34.61 -20.79 15.59
N ARG A 373 -35.55 -20.06 14.99
CA ARG A 373 -35.74 -18.61 15.15
C ARG A 373 -36.89 -18.26 16.10
N GLU A 374 -37.43 -19.25 16.81
CA GLU A 374 -38.44 -19.00 17.84
C GLU A 374 -37.85 -18.14 18.97
N PRO A 375 -38.59 -17.12 19.46
CA PRO A 375 -38.15 -16.31 20.59
C PRO A 375 -37.83 -17.17 21.81
N LYS A 376 -36.66 -16.96 22.42
CA LYS A 376 -36.25 -17.69 23.63
C LYS A 376 -36.57 -16.96 24.93
N ALA A 377 -36.76 -15.65 24.87
CA ALA A 377 -36.99 -14.79 26.02
C ALA A 377 -37.60 -13.45 25.61
N GLU A 378 -38.26 -12.80 26.57
CA GLU A 378 -38.63 -11.39 26.48
C GLU A 378 -37.47 -10.52 27.00
N ILE A 379 -37.03 -9.57 26.18
CA ILE A 379 -36.00 -8.61 26.56
C ILE A 379 -36.62 -7.22 26.67
N ARG A 380 -36.38 -6.55 27.80
CA ARG A 380 -36.75 -5.15 28.00
C ARG A 380 -35.48 -4.32 27.99
N LEU A 381 -35.47 -3.28 27.17
CA LEU A 381 -34.40 -2.30 27.11
C LEU A 381 -34.95 -0.96 27.62
N ARG A 382 -34.16 -0.27 28.43
CA ARG A 382 -34.50 1.04 28.97
C ARG A 382 -33.42 2.04 28.59
N TYR A 383 -33.85 3.08 27.92
CA TYR A 383 -33.05 4.21 27.50
C TYR A 383 -33.44 5.42 28.33
N ARG A 384 -32.45 6.17 28.82
CA ARG A 384 -32.69 7.44 29.50
C ARG A 384 -32.32 8.57 28.54
N VAL A 385 -33.29 9.42 28.24
CA VAL A 385 -33.10 10.59 27.38
C VAL A 385 -33.30 11.84 28.22
N THR A 386 -32.35 12.78 28.13
CA THR A 386 -32.47 14.11 28.72
C THR A 386 -32.65 15.11 27.58
N SER A 387 -33.69 15.94 27.64
CA SER A 387 -33.92 17.01 26.67
C SER A 387 -34.14 18.33 27.39
N GLU A 388 -33.42 19.36 26.98
CA GLU A 388 -33.59 20.74 27.47
C GLU A 388 -34.72 21.49 26.74
N THR A 389 -35.21 20.92 25.63
CA THR A 389 -36.25 21.51 24.80
C THR A 389 -37.40 20.54 24.55
N ALA A 390 -38.58 21.07 24.26
CA ALA A 390 -39.72 20.26 23.87
C ALA A 390 -39.54 19.76 22.43
N ILE A 391 -39.40 18.45 22.26
CA ILE A 391 -39.34 17.80 20.95
C ILE A 391 -40.77 17.37 20.57
N ARG A 392 -41.24 17.78 19.40
CA ARG A 392 -42.51 17.34 18.82
C ARG A 392 -42.22 16.37 17.68
N ASP A 393 -43.14 15.45 17.44
CA ASP A 393 -43.09 14.51 16.32
C ASP A 393 -41.80 13.66 16.28
N ALA A 394 -41.28 13.29 17.46
CA ALA A 394 -40.11 12.43 17.59
C ALA A 394 -40.37 11.06 16.94
N LYS A 395 -39.40 10.60 16.16
CA LYS A 395 -39.46 9.29 15.49
C LYS A 395 -38.47 8.32 16.16
N ILE A 396 -38.85 7.06 16.22
CA ILE A 396 -37.97 5.98 16.64
C ILE A 396 -37.76 5.01 15.48
N ALA A 397 -36.49 4.76 15.15
CA ALA A 397 -36.13 3.72 14.21
C ALA A 397 -36.09 2.37 14.95
N ALA A 398 -37.05 1.50 14.68
CA ALA A 398 -37.15 0.18 15.31
C ALA A 398 -37.26 -0.94 14.26
N GLU A 399 -36.48 -2.00 14.44
CA GLU A 399 -36.68 -3.26 13.72
C GLU A 399 -37.73 -4.12 14.46
N PHE A 400 -38.54 -4.89 13.74
CA PHE A 400 -39.58 -5.78 14.32
C PHE A 400 -40.70 -5.08 15.12
N GLN A 401 -41.29 -4.02 14.54
CA GLN A 401 -42.39 -3.26 15.14
C GLN A 401 -43.56 -4.15 15.61
N ASP A 402 -43.94 -5.16 14.83
CA ASP A 402 -45.02 -6.11 15.16
C ASP A 402 -44.78 -6.94 16.45
N ARG A 403 -43.56 -6.94 16.98
CA ARG A 403 -43.16 -7.74 18.16
C ARG A 403 -42.53 -6.89 19.26
N THR A 404 -42.64 -5.56 19.15
CA THR A 404 -42.00 -4.62 20.07
C THR A 404 -43.05 -3.69 20.64
N THR A 405 -43.17 -3.68 21.97
CA THR A 405 -43.98 -2.69 22.69
C THR A 405 -43.07 -1.56 23.17
N ILE A 406 -43.44 -0.32 22.88
CA ILE A 406 -42.69 0.86 23.30
C ILE A 406 -43.45 1.59 24.39
N LEU A 407 -42.74 1.87 25.48
CA LEU A 407 -43.24 2.68 26.58
C LEU A 407 -42.43 3.97 26.66
N PHE A 408 -43.11 5.10 26.77
CA PHE A 408 -42.52 6.40 27.06
C PHE A 408 -43.03 6.84 28.43
N ASP A 409 -42.11 7.04 29.38
CA ASP A 409 -42.42 7.30 30.80
C ASP A 409 -43.46 6.30 31.37
N ASP A 410 -43.19 5.01 31.14
CA ASP A 410 -44.03 3.87 31.56
C ASP A 410 -45.45 3.86 30.97
N LYS A 411 -45.74 4.67 29.95
CA LYS A 411 -46.99 4.65 29.19
C LYS A 411 -46.76 4.07 27.81
N GLU A 412 -47.57 3.09 27.45
CA GLU A 412 -47.55 2.52 26.10
C GLU A 412 -47.91 3.58 25.06
N VAL A 413 -47.11 3.64 23.98
CA VAL A 413 -47.30 4.60 22.89
C VAL A 413 -47.73 3.84 21.64
N GLN A 414 -48.78 4.34 20.98
CA GLN A 414 -49.21 3.82 19.68
C GLN A 414 -48.12 4.11 18.63
N MET A 415 -47.65 3.09 17.94
CA MET A 415 -46.69 3.24 16.85
C MET A 415 -47.44 3.44 15.54
N GLU A 416 -47.19 4.56 14.88
CA GLU A 416 -47.63 4.80 13.50
C GLU A 416 -46.39 4.73 12.60
N ASP A 417 -46.45 3.87 11.57
CA ASP A 417 -45.38 3.80 10.57
C ASP A 417 -45.35 5.09 9.76
N SER A 418 -44.18 5.73 9.71
CA SER A 418 -43.99 7.03 9.05
C SER A 418 -43.16 6.95 7.78
N GLY A 419 -42.91 5.72 7.27
CA GLY A 419 -42.22 5.45 6.00
C GLY A 419 -40.89 4.72 6.18
#